data_AF-A0A2D5Z8Z3-F1
#
_entry.id   AF-A0A2D5Z8Z3-F1
#
_cell.length_a   1.000
_cell.length_b   1.000
_cell.length_c   1.000
_cell.angle_alpha   90.00
_cell.angle_beta   90.00
_cell.angle_gamma   90.00
#
_symmetry.space_group_name_H-M   'P 1'
#
loop_
_entity.id
_entity.type
_entity.pdbx_description
1 polymer ?
#
loop_
_entity_poly.entity_id
_entity_poly.type
_entity_poly.pdbx_seq_one_letter_code
_entity_poly.pdbx_strand_id
1 'polypeptide(L)'
;MILESNGTIDSNGFDVTWNIVNNADALQNSTVSINVNDGLDVTTNAIDATIGALAGGGDLNIGSQVLRIGSNGDDTTYSGALTGSPGGSVVKLGAGTLTLTGTGAGFDSLQIRNGSVVEIDGGNYTTGSSAVTISNGGTLTVQNSGMY
;
A
#
# COMPACT_ATOMS: atom_id res chain seq x y z
N MET A 1 -22.48 10.75 34.47
CA MET A 1 -22.41 9.71 33.42
C MET A 1 -21.50 10.25 32.36
N ILE A 2 -20.22 9.87 32.45
CA ILE A 2 -19.19 10.30 31.51
C ILE A 2 -19.33 9.35 30.31
N LEU A 3 -19.60 9.91 29.13
CA LEU A 3 -19.54 9.18 27.88
C LEU A 3 -18.07 9.15 27.47
N GLU A 4 -17.44 7.99 27.57
CA GLU A 4 -16.20 7.72 26.84
C GLU A 4 -16.57 6.80 25.68
N SER A 5 -16.78 7.40 24.50
CA SER A 5 -16.90 6.67 23.25
C SER A 5 -15.97 7.30 22.22
N ASN A 6 -15.06 6.46 21.72
CA ASN A 6 -14.28 6.57 20.48
C ASN A 6 -14.87 7.51 19.42
N GLY A 7 -14.00 8.35 18.85
CA GLY A 7 -14.19 8.97 17.53
C GLY A 7 -15.24 10.08 17.50
N THR A 8 -14.89 11.22 16.90
CA THR A 8 -15.84 12.29 16.63
C THR A 8 -16.20 12.28 15.15
N ILE A 9 -17.46 11.97 14.83
CA ILE A 9 -18.03 12.13 13.50
C ILE A 9 -18.39 13.59 13.28
N ASP A 10 -17.73 14.26 12.34
CA ASP A 10 -18.24 15.53 11.82
C ASP A 10 -19.21 15.31 10.64
N SER A 11 -19.98 16.34 10.32
CA SER A 11 -21.11 16.30 9.38
C SER A 11 -20.77 15.92 7.93
N ASN A 12 -19.51 15.61 7.62
CA ASN A 12 -19.07 15.09 6.33
C ASN A 12 -18.94 13.55 6.29
N GLY A 13 -19.23 12.85 7.39
CA GLY A 13 -19.40 11.40 7.38
C GLY A 13 -18.11 10.58 7.24
N PHE A 14 -16.99 11.06 7.78
CA PHE A 14 -15.79 10.25 8.00
C PHE A 14 -14.99 10.83 9.18
N ASP A 15 -14.93 10.14 10.32
CA ASP A 15 -14.21 10.59 11.51
C ASP A 15 -12.73 10.82 11.25
N VAL A 16 -12.24 11.93 11.77
CA VAL A 16 -10.87 12.43 11.63
C VAL A 16 -9.89 11.76 12.60
N THR A 17 -10.09 10.49 12.97
CA THR A 17 -9.19 9.79 13.91
C THR A 17 -8.57 8.56 13.27
N TRP A 18 -7.79 8.79 12.21
CA TRP A 18 -7.08 7.78 11.42
C TRP A 18 -8.01 6.74 10.79
N ASN A 19 -7.88 6.50 9.48
CA ASN A 19 -8.59 5.40 8.86
C ASN A 19 -7.88 4.08 9.24
N ILE A 20 -8.05 3.68 10.51
CA ILE A 20 -7.37 2.53 11.10
C ILE A 20 -8.02 1.27 10.56
N VAL A 21 -7.25 0.46 9.85
CA VAL A 21 -7.67 -0.88 9.46
C VAL A 21 -7.70 -1.74 10.72
N ASN A 22 -8.88 -2.25 11.07
CA ASN A 22 -9.10 -3.14 12.21
C ASN A 22 -9.46 -4.59 11.80
N ASN A 23 -9.61 -4.83 10.50
CA ASN A 23 -9.84 -6.14 9.91
C ASN A 23 -9.01 -6.25 8.64
N ALA A 24 -8.23 -7.34 8.52
CA ALA A 24 -7.32 -7.62 7.41
C ALA A 24 -7.98 -7.46 6.03
N ASP A 25 -9.27 -7.78 5.93
CA ASP A 25 -10.00 -7.81 4.66
C ASP A 25 -11.03 -6.67 4.53
N ALA A 26 -11.03 -5.69 5.44
CA ALA A 26 -12.00 -4.59 5.42
C ALA A 26 -12.05 -3.83 4.08
N LEU A 27 -10.94 -3.79 3.36
CA LEU A 27 -10.75 -3.04 2.13
C LEU A 27 -10.43 -3.93 0.92
N GLN A 28 -10.58 -5.26 1.05
CA GLN A 28 -10.06 -6.21 0.05
C GLN A 28 -10.63 -6.05 -1.36
N ASN A 29 -11.81 -5.44 -1.53
CA ASN A 29 -12.42 -5.25 -2.84
C ASN A 29 -12.55 -3.76 -3.21
N SER A 30 -11.93 -2.89 -2.41
CA SER A 30 -12.05 -1.43 -2.55
C SER A 30 -10.75 -0.83 -3.07
N THR A 31 -10.86 0.12 -3.98
CA THR A 31 -9.74 0.99 -4.35
C THR A 31 -9.55 2.04 -3.27
N VAL A 32 -8.37 2.07 -2.67
CA VAL A 32 -8.00 3.01 -1.62
C VAL A 32 -7.19 4.15 -2.23
N SER A 33 -7.74 5.37 -2.18
CA SER A 33 -7.04 6.58 -2.62
C SER A 33 -6.50 7.33 -1.42
N ILE A 34 -5.17 7.39 -1.27
CA ILE A 34 -4.50 8.13 -0.18
C ILE A 34 -4.08 9.50 -0.71
N ASN A 35 -4.76 10.55 -0.27
CA ASN A 35 -4.51 11.94 -0.73
C ASN A 35 -3.88 12.83 0.34
N VAL A 36 -3.68 12.28 1.54
CA VAL A 36 -3.02 12.92 2.68
C VAL A 36 -2.02 11.93 3.25
N ASN A 37 -0.87 12.42 3.70
CA ASN A 37 0.17 11.56 4.26
C ASN A 37 -0.36 10.77 5.45
N ASP A 38 -0.06 9.48 5.44
CA ASP A 38 -0.52 8.47 6.38
C ASP A 38 -2.07 8.42 6.52
N GLY A 39 -2.80 8.80 5.47
CA GLY A 39 -4.28 8.79 5.48
C GLY A 39 -4.92 7.40 5.67
N LEU A 40 -4.12 6.33 5.54
CA LEU A 40 -4.48 4.95 5.88
C LEU A 40 -3.52 4.45 6.96
N ASP A 41 -4.07 3.96 8.08
CA ASP A 41 -3.27 3.39 9.16
C ASP A 41 -3.45 1.87 9.22
N VAL A 42 -2.38 1.15 8.87
CA VAL A 42 -2.27 -0.32 9.03
C VAL A 42 -1.32 -0.70 10.18
N THR A 43 -0.79 0.28 10.90
CA THR A 43 0.31 0.12 11.86
C THR A 43 -0.17 0.08 13.30
N THR A 44 -1.20 0.86 13.67
CA THR A 44 -1.69 0.92 15.06
C THR A 44 -2.16 -0.43 15.60
N ASN A 45 -2.82 -1.23 14.75
CA ASN A 45 -3.26 -2.58 15.11
C ASN A 45 -2.30 -3.68 14.64
N ALA A 46 -1.18 -3.31 13.99
CA ALA A 46 -0.21 -4.23 13.40
C ALA A 46 -0.86 -5.34 12.54
N ILE A 47 -1.74 -4.96 11.61
CA ILE A 47 -2.52 -5.90 10.80
C ILE A 47 -1.88 -6.06 9.42
N ASP A 48 -1.78 -7.32 8.98
CA ASP A 48 -1.58 -7.66 7.58
C ASP A 48 -2.86 -7.37 6.80
N ALA A 49 -2.87 -6.30 6.00
CA ALA A 49 -4.06 -5.83 5.31
C ALA A 49 -4.08 -6.25 3.84
N THR A 50 -5.29 -6.45 3.32
CA THR A 50 -5.59 -6.63 1.90
C THR A 50 -6.43 -5.47 1.41
N ILE A 51 -5.97 -4.81 0.35
CA ILE A 51 -6.70 -3.74 -0.34
C ILE A 51 -6.96 -4.12 -1.79
N GLY A 52 -8.13 -3.72 -2.30
CA GLY A 52 -8.52 -3.92 -3.69
C GLY A 52 -7.50 -3.32 -4.63
N ALA A 53 -7.27 -2.02 -4.54
CA ALA A 53 -6.18 -1.33 -5.26
C ALA A 53 -5.69 -0.11 -4.48
N LEU A 54 -4.55 0.47 -4.89
CA LEU A 54 -3.90 1.61 -4.24
C LEU A 54 -3.69 2.75 -5.23
N ALA A 55 -4.21 3.93 -4.91
CA ALA A 55 -4.04 5.14 -5.71
C ALA A 55 -3.79 6.36 -4.81
N GLY A 56 -3.46 7.50 -5.43
CA GLY A 56 -3.24 8.77 -4.75
C GLY A 56 -1.76 9.09 -4.53
N GLY A 57 -1.50 10.16 -3.78
CA GLY A 57 -0.17 10.75 -3.62
C GLY A 57 0.26 11.06 -2.19
N GLY A 58 -0.57 10.77 -1.19
CA GLY A 58 -0.16 10.84 0.20
C GLY A 58 0.70 9.64 0.57
N ASP A 59 1.68 9.83 1.43
CA ASP A 59 2.59 8.77 1.90
C ASP A 59 1.85 7.67 2.67
N LEU A 60 2.38 6.44 2.63
CA LEU A 60 1.86 5.29 3.36
C LEU A 60 3.00 4.55 4.05
N ASN A 61 2.92 4.46 5.38
CA ASN A 61 3.77 3.59 6.19
C ASN A 61 3.04 2.28 6.52
N ILE A 62 3.63 1.13 6.13
CA ILE A 62 3.11 -0.20 6.42
C ILE A 62 3.71 -0.84 7.67
N GLY A 63 4.62 -0.16 8.37
CA GLY A 63 5.29 -0.71 9.54
C GLY A 63 6.05 -1.99 9.19
N SER A 64 5.92 -3.02 10.03
CA SER A 64 6.46 -4.37 9.78
C SER A 64 5.44 -5.32 9.13
N GLN A 65 4.33 -4.80 8.59
CA GLN A 65 3.17 -5.61 8.20
C GLN A 65 3.24 -6.02 6.73
N VAL A 66 2.44 -7.00 6.36
CA VAL A 66 2.24 -7.38 4.96
C VAL A 66 1.04 -6.62 4.39
N LEU A 67 1.28 -5.74 3.42
CA LEU A 67 0.24 -5.10 2.62
C LEU A 67 0.04 -5.84 1.29
N ARG A 68 -1.14 -6.43 1.10
CA ARG A 68 -1.59 -7.07 -0.14
C ARG A 68 -2.40 -6.08 -0.97
N ILE A 69 -2.04 -5.91 -2.24
CA ILE A 69 -2.66 -4.92 -3.15
C ILE A 69 -3.10 -5.62 -4.44
N GLY A 70 -4.28 -5.28 -4.95
CA GLY A 70 -4.71 -5.68 -6.29
C GLY A 70 -5.80 -6.76 -6.32
N SER A 71 -6.44 -7.07 -5.20
CA SER A 71 -7.50 -8.10 -5.13
C SER A 71 -8.78 -7.77 -5.89
N ASN A 72 -9.00 -6.51 -6.29
CA ASN A 72 -10.09 -6.14 -7.20
C ASN A 72 -9.68 -6.17 -8.69
N GLY A 73 -8.39 -6.32 -9.01
CA GLY A 73 -7.87 -6.40 -10.37
C GLY A 73 -7.79 -5.07 -11.13
N ASP A 74 -7.97 -3.93 -10.46
CA ASP A 74 -7.89 -2.62 -11.11
C ASP A 74 -6.43 -2.21 -11.41
N ASP A 75 -6.26 -1.43 -12.48
CA ASP A 75 -5.04 -0.70 -12.76
C ASP A 75 -5.03 0.62 -11.98
N THR A 76 -3.96 0.90 -11.24
CA THR A 76 -3.85 2.15 -10.46
C THR A 76 -2.44 2.74 -10.48
N THR A 77 -2.38 4.06 -10.35
CA THR A 77 -1.14 4.80 -10.14
C THR A 77 -1.09 5.33 -8.71
N TYR A 78 0.02 5.06 -8.02
CA TYR A 78 0.32 5.59 -6.70
C TYR A 78 1.62 6.40 -6.74
N SER A 79 1.53 7.67 -6.34
CA SER A 79 2.63 8.64 -6.39
C SER A 79 3.18 9.00 -5.01
N GLY A 80 2.61 8.47 -3.93
CA GLY A 80 3.11 8.67 -2.56
C GLY A 80 4.32 7.77 -2.27
N ALA A 81 5.06 8.08 -1.21
CA ALA A 81 6.08 7.17 -0.70
C ALA A 81 5.40 5.95 -0.05
N LEU A 82 5.88 4.75 -0.36
CA LEU A 82 5.48 3.52 0.32
C LEU A 82 6.64 3.05 1.19
N THR A 83 6.48 3.13 2.50
CA THR A 83 7.55 2.87 3.47
C THR A 83 7.20 1.76 4.44
N GLY A 84 8.20 1.05 4.95
CA GLY A 84 8.06 0.00 5.95
C GLY A 84 9.31 -0.12 6.81
N SER A 85 9.13 -0.64 8.02
CA SER A 85 10.18 -1.04 8.95
C SER A 85 10.67 -2.47 8.61
N PRO A 86 11.75 -2.98 9.23
CA PRO A 86 12.19 -4.36 9.00
C PRO A 86 11.05 -5.37 9.14
N GLY A 87 10.87 -6.24 8.15
CA GLY A 87 9.74 -7.17 8.02
C GLY A 87 8.55 -6.65 7.21
N GLY A 88 8.43 -5.34 6.99
CA GLY A 88 7.37 -4.72 6.20
C GLY A 88 7.42 -5.16 4.75
N SER A 89 6.33 -5.72 4.24
CA SER A 89 6.33 -6.40 2.94
C SER A 89 5.12 -6.01 2.09
N VAL A 90 5.35 -5.87 0.79
CA VAL A 90 4.30 -5.56 -0.20
C VAL A 90 4.08 -6.78 -1.08
N VAL A 91 2.83 -7.17 -1.24
CA VAL A 91 2.44 -8.29 -2.12
C VAL A 91 1.44 -7.78 -3.16
N LYS A 92 1.85 -7.75 -4.43
CA LYS A 92 0.96 -7.49 -5.54
C LYS A 92 0.25 -8.78 -5.97
N LEU A 93 -1.07 -8.70 -6.00
CA LEU A 93 -2.03 -9.72 -6.42
C LEU A 93 -2.89 -9.19 -7.56
N GLY A 94 -3.61 -10.09 -8.25
CA GLY A 94 -4.57 -9.74 -9.30
C GLY A 94 -3.95 -9.26 -10.61
N ALA A 95 -4.71 -9.35 -11.69
CA ALA A 95 -4.22 -9.09 -13.05
C ALA A 95 -3.94 -7.61 -13.35
N GLY A 96 -4.43 -6.69 -12.52
CA GLY A 96 -4.21 -5.25 -12.69
C GLY A 96 -2.75 -4.84 -12.47
N THR A 97 -2.43 -3.65 -12.98
CA THR A 97 -1.12 -3.02 -12.92
C THR A 97 -1.08 -2.01 -11.78
N LEU A 98 -0.07 -2.11 -10.91
CA LEU A 98 0.25 -1.05 -9.96
C LEU A 98 1.43 -0.24 -10.50
N THR A 99 1.15 0.97 -10.98
CA THR A 99 2.17 1.92 -11.42
C THR A 99 2.60 2.80 -10.24
N LEU A 100 3.90 2.84 -10.00
CA LEU A 100 4.54 3.45 -8.85
C LEU A 100 5.43 4.60 -9.34
N THR A 101 5.03 5.84 -9.04
CA THR A 101 5.73 7.05 -9.48
C THR A 101 6.35 7.85 -8.32
N GLY A 102 6.09 7.43 -7.08
CA GLY A 102 6.59 8.08 -5.88
C GLY A 102 8.08 7.86 -5.63
N THR A 103 8.67 8.75 -4.84
CA THR A 103 10.07 8.66 -4.39
C THR A 103 10.16 8.46 -2.88
N GLY A 104 11.29 7.97 -2.38
CA GLY A 104 11.53 7.76 -0.95
C GLY A 104 10.86 6.50 -0.40
N ALA A 105 10.49 5.56 -1.28
CA ALA A 105 9.89 4.30 -0.88
C ALA A 105 10.97 3.31 -0.43
N GLY A 106 10.65 2.57 0.63
CA GLY A 106 11.59 1.65 1.27
C GLY A 106 10.88 0.67 2.18
N PHE A 107 10.95 -0.62 1.86
CA PHE A 107 10.35 -1.71 2.65
C PHE A 107 11.15 -3.00 2.46
N ASP A 108 10.92 -4.01 3.28
CA ASP A 108 11.79 -5.18 3.33
C ASP A 108 11.64 -6.09 2.11
N SER A 109 10.41 -6.35 1.65
CA SER A 109 10.19 -7.22 0.48
C SER A 109 9.05 -6.80 -0.46
N LEU A 110 9.22 -7.06 -1.76
CA LEU A 110 8.21 -6.94 -2.82
C LEU A 110 7.94 -8.32 -3.43
N GLN A 111 6.70 -8.79 -3.36
CA GLN A 111 6.27 -10.02 -4.03
C GLN A 111 5.27 -9.69 -5.14
N ILE A 112 5.53 -10.17 -6.35
CA ILE A 112 4.65 -10.00 -7.51
C ILE A 112 4.20 -11.38 -7.97
N ARG A 113 2.88 -11.65 -7.89
CA ARG A 113 2.33 -13.01 -8.00
C ARG A 113 1.18 -13.07 -8.99
N ASN A 114 0.93 -14.23 -9.55
CA ASN A 114 -0.32 -14.57 -10.26
C ASN A 114 -0.67 -13.62 -11.42
N GLY A 115 0.27 -13.39 -12.34
CA GLY A 115 0.06 -12.50 -13.49
C GLY A 115 0.01 -11.00 -13.16
N SER A 116 0.24 -10.62 -11.90
CA SER A 116 0.26 -9.21 -11.51
C SER A 116 1.39 -8.44 -12.16
N VAL A 117 1.16 -7.15 -12.39
CA VAL A 117 2.18 -6.23 -12.89
C VAL A 117 2.45 -5.14 -11.85
N VAL A 118 3.73 -4.88 -11.60
CA VAL A 118 4.20 -3.65 -10.95
C VAL A 118 5.07 -2.90 -11.95
N GLU A 119 4.78 -1.62 -12.13
CA GLU A 119 5.54 -0.72 -12.98
C GLU A 119 6.14 0.36 -12.09
N ILE A 120 7.45 0.49 -12.04
CA ILE A 120 8.13 1.63 -11.43
C ILE A 120 8.41 2.63 -12.54
N ASP A 121 7.77 3.79 -12.48
CA ASP A 121 7.88 4.86 -13.49
C ASP A 121 8.41 6.15 -12.85
N GLY A 122 9.72 6.38 -12.95
CA GLY A 122 10.37 7.59 -12.40
C GLY A 122 10.65 7.57 -10.89
N GLY A 123 10.04 6.67 -10.14
CA GLY A 123 10.25 6.52 -8.70
C GLY A 123 11.57 5.83 -8.30
N ASN A 124 11.93 5.95 -7.02
CA ASN A 124 13.01 5.18 -6.39
C ASN A 124 12.48 4.32 -5.23
N TYR A 125 12.66 3.01 -5.35
CA TYR A 125 12.17 2.03 -4.40
C TYR A 125 13.37 1.23 -3.89
N THR A 126 13.59 1.28 -2.58
CA THR A 126 14.64 0.51 -1.93
C THR A 126 14.05 -0.72 -1.27
N THR A 127 14.74 -1.85 -1.40
CA THR A 127 14.31 -3.11 -0.81
C THR A 127 15.48 -3.81 -0.12
N GLY A 128 15.21 -4.76 0.77
CA GLY A 128 16.26 -5.59 1.38
C GLY A 128 17.08 -6.43 0.38
N SER A 129 18.15 -7.08 0.85
CA SER A 129 19.16 -7.75 0.01
C SER A 129 18.69 -9.01 -0.75
N SER A 130 17.45 -9.49 -0.56
CA SER A 130 16.86 -10.63 -1.28
C SER A 130 15.35 -10.43 -1.50
N ALA A 131 14.97 -9.17 -1.72
CA ALA A 131 13.64 -8.69 -1.39
C ALA A 131 12.59 -8.74 -2.50
N VAL A 132 12.99 -8.78 -3.77
CA VAL A 132 12.03 -8.81 -4.89
C VAL A 132 11.84 -10.24 -5.36
N THR A 133 10.63 -10.78 -5.21
CA THR A 133 10.26 -12.11 -5.70
C THR A 133 9.15 -11.99 -6.75
N ILE A 134 9.38 -12.55 -7.92
CA ILE A 134 8.40 -12.62 -9.00
C ILE A 134 8.05 -14.08 -9.24
N SER A 135 6.75 -14.41 -9.19
CA SER A 135 6.27 -15.79 -9.31
C SER A 135 4.97 -15.87 -10.09
N ASN A 136 4.65 -17.07 -10.61
CA ASN A 136 3.40 -17.36 -11.34
C ASN A 136 3.06 -16.30 -12.42
N GLY A 137 4.03 -15.94 -13.26
CA GLY A 137 3.83 -15.01 -14.37
C GLY A 137 3.71 -13.53 -13.98
N GLY A 138 4.07 -13.15 -12.75
CA GLY A 138 4.20 -11.74 -12.39
C GLY A 138 5.24 -11.00 -13.23
N THR A 139 5.09 -9.67 -13.34
CA THR A 139 5.99 -8.81 -14.10
C THR A 139 6.39 -7.58 -13.27
N LEU A 140 7.68 -7.26 -13.26
CA LEU A 140 8.21 -5.98 -12.78
C LEU A 140 8.80 -5.23 -13.97
N THR A 141 8.28 -4.04 -14.24
CA THR A 141 8.85 -3.11 -15.21
C THR A 141 9.47 -1.95 -14.45
N VAL A 142 10.66 -1.50 -14.87
CA VAL A 142 11.32 -0.32 -14.32
C VAL A 142 11.65 0.59 -15.49
N GLN A 143 11.10 1.80 -15.49
CA GLN A 143 11.28 2.79 -16.52
C GLN A 143 11.47 4.17 -15.91
N ASN A 144 12.23 5.02 -16.58
CA ASN A 144 12.51 6.40 -16.15
C ASN A 144 13.12 6.53 -14.73
N SER A 145 13.54 5.43 -14.08
CA SER A 145 14.14 5.44 -12.75
C SER A 145 15.61 5.85 -12.78
N GLY A 146 16.00 6.80 -11.92
CA GLY A 146 17.40 7.14 -11.70
C GLY A 146 18.08 6.10 -10.82
N MET A 147 19.14 5.46 -11.29
CA MET A 147 20.04 4.69 -10.42
C MET A 147 20.93 5.68 -9.65
N TYR A 148 20.82 5.71 -8.32
CA TYR A 148 21.79 6.33 -7.43
C TYR A 148 22.51 5.25 -6.63
#